data_AF-A0A7J8LDF5-F1
#
_entry.id   AF-A0A7J8LDF5-F1
#
_cell.length_a   1.000
_cell.length_b   1.000
_cell.length_c   1.000
_cell.angle_alpha   90.00
_cell.angle_beta   90.00
_cell.angle_gamma   90.00
#
_symmetry.space_group_name_H-M   'P 1'
#
loop_
_entity.id
_entity.type
_entity.pdbx_description
1 polymer ?
#
loop_
_entity_poly.entity_id
_entity_poly.type
_entity_poly.pdbx_seq_one_letter_code
_entity_poly.pdbx_strand_id
1 'polypeptide(L)'
;ADTFKLHFLSETKERGVENNLYPFVFLNVDGNLFIFANNRAILLDYVNNKVVKTYPKIPGGEPRSYPSTGSAVLLPLKSLTAATIQAEVLVCGGAPKGSFVQALQGKFVKALDTCARISITDPKPKWVMETMPLARVMGDMVLLPNGKVLVINGARSGSAGWDLGRDPVLNPVLYMPDNEIESRFKILNPTNIPRMYHSTAVLLRDGRVLVGGSNPHAYYNFTGVLYPTELSLEAFYPGYLDAKFNNLRPTIVAPKSMSGIRYSKKLKIQVVITGEVTLNLLSVTMVSPAFNTHSFSMNQRLLVLGNDKVMASGKSTYKIEVMTPGSGNLAPAGFYLLFVVHQDIPSQGIWVHLK
;
A
#
# COMPACT_ATOMS: atom_id res chain seq x y z
N ALA A 1 -30.02 11.36 14.42
CA ALA A 1 -28.59 11.19 14.71
C ALA A 1 -27.91 12.47 14.31
N ASP A 2 -27.36 13.21 15.27
CA ASP A 2 -26.66 14.46 15.00
C ASP A 2 -25.38 14.14 14.23
N THR A 3 -25.24 14.73 13.04
CA THR A 3 -24.03 14.59 12.21
C THR A 3 -22.84 15.22 12.93
N PHE A 4 -21.82 14.41 13.24
CA PHE A 4 -20.57 14.92 13.79
C PHE A 4 -19.84 15.80 12.76
N LYS A 5 -19.63 17.07 13.12
CA LYS A 5 -18.92 18.02 12.26
C LYS A 5 -17.41 17.86 12.42
N LEU A 6 -16.81 17.03 11.59
CA LEU A 6 -15.35 16.89 11.52
C LEU A 6 -14.72 18.08 10.76
N HIS A 7 -14.28 19.10 11.50
CA HIS A 7 -13.65 20.31 10.94
C HIS A 7 -12.32 20.06 10.20
N PHE A 8 -11.69 18.90 10.42
CA PHE A 8 -10.35 18.58 9.90
C PHE A 8 -10.19 18.81 8.39
N LEU A 9 -11.16 18.43 7.57
CA LEU A 9 -11.09 18.67 6.11
C LEU A 9 -11.13 20.17 5.80
N SER A 10 -11.97 20.95 6.48
CA SER A 10 -11.99 22.41 6.29
C SER A 10 -10.68 23.08 6.72
N GLU A 11 -10.04 22.60 7.78
CA GLU A 11 -8.76 23.13 8.27
C GLU A 11 -7.54 22.72 7.43
N THR A 12 -7.66 21.66 6.64
CA THR A 12 -6.61 21.17 5.74
C THR A 12 -6.79 21.69 4.33
N LYS A 13 -7.94 22.27 4.01
CA LYS A 13 -8.21 22.88 2.70
C LYS A 13 -7.45 24.18 2.54
N GLU A 14 -6.81 24.35 1.39
CA GLU A 14 -6.33 25.65 0.93
C GLU A 14 -7.41 26.37 0.14
N ARG A 15 -7.61 27.66 0.44
CA ARG A 15 -8.64 28.46 -0.23
C ARG A 15 -8.36 28.50 -1.74
N GLY A 16 -9.37 28.15 -2.54
CA GLY A 16 -9.27 28.15 -4.00
C GLY A 16 -8.69 26.88 -4.62
N VAL A 17 -8.34 25.85 -3.82
CA VAL A 17 -7.83 24.56 -4.32
C VAL A 17 -8.54 23.41 -3.63
N GLU A 18 -8.86 22.34 -4.37
CA GLU A 18 -9.51 21.13 -3.84
C GLU A 18 -8.53 20.14 -3.18
N ASN A 19 -7.57 20.65 -2.40
CA ASN A 19 -6.37 19.93 -1.97
C ASN A 19 -6.54 18.91 -0.81
N ASN A 20 -7.76 18.43 -0.56
CA ASN A 20 -8.10 17.57 0.57
C ASN A 20 -9.12 16.47 0.21
N LEU A 21 -9.37 16.24 -1.10
CA LEU A 21 -10.15 15.10 -1.55
C LEU A 21 -9.32 13.80 -1.43
N TYR A 22 -10.01 12.67 -1.28
CA TYR A 22 -9.40 11.35 -1.05
C TYR A 22 -8.40 11.35 0.13
N PRO A 23 -8.84 11.71 1.36
CA PRO A 23 -7.97 11.61 2.53
C PRO A 23 -7.52 10.15 2.74
N PHE A 24 -6.29 9.95 3.20
CA PHE A 24 -5.79 8.62 3.50
C PHE A 24 -6.29 8.18 4.87
N VAL A 25 -7.13 7.15 4.90
CA VAL A 25 -7.76 6.65 6.11
C VAL A 25 -7.28 5.23 6.40
N PHE A 26 -6.73 5.01 7.59
CA PHE A 26 -6.29 3.70 8.07
C PHE A 26 -6.88 3.42 9.45
N LEU A 27 -7.44 2.23 9.65
CA LEU A 27 -7.79 1.75 10.99
C LEU A 27 -6.50 1.47 11.78
N ASN A 28 -6.31 2.13 12.91
CA ASN A 28 -5.15 1.93 13.77
C ASN A 28 -5.35 0.69 14.67
N VAL A 29 -4.27 0.19 15.26
CA VAL A 29 -4.27 -1.01 16.11
C VAL A 29 -5.11 -0.87 17.38
N ASP A 30 -5.36 0.37 17.82
CA ASP A 30 -6.23 0.70 18.96
C ASP A 30 -7.71 0.82 18.58
N GLY A 31 -8.06 0.67 17.29
CA GLY A 31 -9.42 0.78 16.78
C GLY A 31 -9.83 2.19 16.33
N ASN A 32 -8.98 3.21 16.53
CA ASN A 32 -9.23 4.56 16.04
C ASN A 32 -8.86 4.71 14.55
N LEU A 33 -9.37 5.74 13.88
CA LEU A 33 -9.03 6.02 12.47
C LEU A 33 -7.91 7.04 12.39
N PHE A 34 -6.77 6.65 11.84
CA PHE A 34 -5.77 7.59 11.35
C PHE A 34 -6.30 8.21 10.06
N ILE A 35 -6.44 9.54 10.05
CA ILE A 35 -6.92 10.29 8.88
C ILE A 35 -5.84 11.31 8.51
N PHE A 36 -5.33 11.20 7.29
CA PHE A 36 -4.38 12.15 6.71
C PHE A 36 -5.04 12.92 5.57
N ALA A 37 -4.91 14.24 5.57
CA ALA A 37 -5.38 15.11 4.50
C ALA A 37 -4.40 16.28 4.28
N ASN A 38 -4.16 16.60 3.01
CA ASN A 38 -3.20 17.61 2.59
C ASN A 38 -1.78 17.29 3.11
N ASN A 39 -1.38 17.83 4.27
CA ASN A 39 -0.07 17.62 4.90
C ASN A 39 -0.17 17.38 6.42
N ARG A 40 -1.38 17.11 6.92
CA ARG A 40 -1.71 16.94 8.35
C ARG A 40 -2.36 15.58 8.57
N ALA A 41 -2.30 15.09 9.81
CA ALA A 41 -3.06 13.93 10.23
C ALA A 41 -3.65 14.06 11.63
N ILE A 42 -4.72 13.33 11.87
CA ILE A 42 -5.38 13.15 13.18
C ILE A 42 -5.63 11.66 13.45
N LEU A 43 -5.87 11.34 14.71
CA LEU A 43 -6.45 10.08 15.15
C LEU A 43 -7.87 10.36 15.66
N LEU A 44 -8.86 9.76 15.00
CA LEU A 44 -10.28 9.95 15.29
C LEU A 44 -10.83 8.71 15.98
N ASP A 45 -11.32 8.88 17.19
CA ASP A 45 -12.29 7.96 17.79
C ASP A 45 -13.65 8.24 17.13
N TYR A 46 -13.97 7.42 16.14
CA TYR A 46 -15.19 7.57 15.35
C TYR A 46 -16.44 7.06 16.08
N VAL A 47 -16.28 6.30 17.16
CA VAL A 47 -17.39 5.82 17.99
C VAL A 47 -17.89 6.96 18.88
N ASN A 48 -16.96 7.71 19.49
CA ASN A 48 -17.27 8.82 20.38
C ASN A 48 -17.18 10.19 19.68
N ASN A 49 -16.97 10.22 18.37
CA ASN A 49 -16.86 11.45 17.57
C ASN A 49 -15.81 12.44 18.13
N LYS A 50 -14.62 11.93 18.49
CA LYS A 50 -13.58 12.70 19.19
C LYS A 50 -12.22 12.54 18.52
N VAL A 51 -11.58 13.67 18.21
CA VAL A 51 -10.16 13.67 17.85
C VAL A 51 -9.34 13.40 19.11
N VAL A 52 -8.69 12.24 19.18
CA VAL A 52 -7.91 11.80 20.34
C VAL A 52 -6.43 12.16 20.23
N LYS A 53 -5.96 12.42 19.01
CA LYS A 53 -4.56 12.83 18.75
C LYS A 53 -4.48 13.67 17.48
N THR A 54 -3.59 14.67 17.50
CA THR A 54 -3.16 15.40 16.30
C THR A 54 -1.69 15.12 16.07
N TYR A 55 -1.33 14.73 14.84
CA TYR A 55 0.05 14.44 14.47
C TYR A 55 0.77 15.71 13.99
N PRO A 56 2.11 15.78 14.08
CA PRO A 56 2.85 16.88 13.48
C PRO A 56 2.56 16.98 11.97
N LYS A 57 2.73 18.17 11.39
CA LYS A 57 2.66 18.35 9.94
C LYS A 57 3.86 17.65 9.28
N ILE A 58 3.68 17.15 8.05
CA ILE A 58 4.83 16.70 7.25
C ILE A 58 5.78 17.89 7.04
N PRO A 59 7.09 17.74 7.32
CA PRO A 59 8.10 18.77 7.05
C PRO A 59 8.04 19.28 5.60
N GLY A 60 8.28 20.59 5.42
CA GLY A 60 8.18 21.26 4.11
C GLY A 60 6.78 21.74 3.76
N GLY A 61 5.71 21.20 4.37
CA GLY A 61 4.35 21.71 4.19
C GLY A 61 3.71 21.39 2.84
N GLU A 62 4.30 20.50 2.05
CA GLU A 62 3.81 20.12 0.73
C GLU A 62 2.54 19.24 0.81
N PRO A 63 1.51 19.52 -0.01
CA PRO A 63 0.29 18.73 -0.07
C PRO A 63 0.55 17.32 -0.62
N ARG A 64 -0.24 16.33 -0.17
CA ARG A 64 -0.20 14.94 -0.65
C ARG A 64 -1.57 14.40 -1.08
N SER A 65 -2.66 15.06 -0.72
CA SER A 65 -4.01 14.70 -1.17
C SER A 65 -4.31 15.30 -2.54
N TYR A 66 -5.34 14.79 -3.24
CA TYR A 66 -5.77 15.36 -4.52
C TYR A 66 -5.96 16.88 -4.40
N PRO A 67 -5.55 17.70 -5.39
CA PRO A 67 -4.99 17.32 -6.69
C PRO A 67 -3.47 17.13 -6.69
N SER A 68 -2.80 17.29 -5.55
CA SER A 68 -1.38 16.93 -5.44
C SER A 68 -1.19 15.43 -5.62
N THR A 69 -2.08 14.60 -5.04
CA THR A 69 -2.19 13.16 -5.32
C THR A 69 -0.85 12.42 -5.20
N GLY A 70 -0.30 12.42 -3.99
CA GLY A 70 0.60 11.36 -3.55
C GLY A 70 -0.19 10.09 -3.22
N SER A 71 0.48 9.12 -2.61
CA SER A 71 -0.16 7.89 -2.11
C SER A 71 0.36 7.55 -0.73
N ALA A 72 -0.38 6.70 -0.02
CA ALA A 72 -0.01 6.24 1.30
C ALA A 72 -0.30 4.75 1.51
N VAL A 73 0.40 4.18 2.49
CA VAL A 73 0.23 2.79 2.92
C VAL A 73 0.42 2.69 4.44
N LEU A 74 -0.42 1.87 5.09
CA LEU A 74 -0.12 1.32 6.40
C LEU A 74 0.86 0.18 6.20
N LEU A 75 2.11 0.36 6.65
CA LEU A 75 3.15 -0.66 6.53
C LEU A 75 2.74 -1.96 7.24
N PRO A 76 3.30 -3.11 6.84
CA PRO A 76 2.95 -4.41 7.41
C PRO A 76 2.89 -4.42 8.95
N LEU A 77 1.77 -4.89 9.49
CA LEU A 77 1.66 -5.13 10.92
C LEU A 77 2.40 -6.43 11.25
N LYS A 78 3.35 -6.33 12.17
CA LYS A 78 4.23 -7.43 12.61
C LYS A 78 4.07 -7.66 14.10
N SER A 79 4.63 -8.76 14.60
CA SER A 79 4.64 -9.08 16.03
C SER A 79 3.25 -9.02 16.66
N LEU A 80 2.27 -9.63 16.00
CA LEU A 80 0.83 -9.48 16.31
C LEU A 80 0.40 -10.03 17.68
N THR A 81 1.30 -10.73 18.37
CA THR A 81 1.13 -11.27 19.72
C THR A 81 1.84 -10.45 20.79
N ALA A 82 2.59 -9.41 20.41
CA ALA A 82 3.26 -8.51 21.34
C ALA A 82 2.26 -7.65 22.12
N ALA A 83 2.65 -7.24 23.33
CA ALA A 83 1.84 -6.33 24.16
C ALA A 83 1.61 -4.97 23.49
N THR A 84 2.61 -4.50 22.73
CA THR A 84 2.53 -3.27 21.93
C THR A 84 2.86 -3.59 20.49
N ILE A 85 1.91 -3.32 19.59
CA ILE A 85 2.09 -3.50 18.14
C ILE A 85 2.38 -2.13 17.55
N GLN A 86 3.51 -2.03 16.85
CA GLN A 86 3.87 -0.82 16.13
C GLN A 86 3.07 -0.74 14.83
N ALA A 87 2.46 0.42 14.58
CA ALA A 87 1.83 0.73 13.31
C ALA A 87 2.52 1.94 12.68
N GLU A 88 2.88 1.83 11.41
CA GLU A 88 3.60 2.87 10.69
C GLU A 88 2.91 3.21 9.38
N VAL A 89 2.79 4.51 9.10
CA VAL A 89 2.24 5.01 7.83
C VAL A 89 3.36 5.62 7.02
N LEU A 90 3.42 5.26 5.74
CA LEU A 90 4.29 5.87 4.74
C LEU A 90 3.44 6.65 3.75
N VAL A 91 3.80 7.91 3.50
CA VAL A 91 3.17 8.79 2.50
C VAL A 91 4.24 9.24 1.51
N CYS A 92 4.02 9.07 0.21
CA CYS A 92 5.02 9.35 -0.83
C CYS A 92 4.45 10.21 -1.97
N GLY A 93 5.30 11.06 -2.52
CA GLY A 93 5.03 11.78 -3.77
C GLY A 93 3.92 12.82 -3.67
N GLY A 94 3.31 13.11 -4.80
CA GLY A 94 2.37 14.21 -5.00
C GLY A 94 3.03 15.41 -5.69
N ALA A 95 2.23 16.38 -6.08
CA ALA A 95 2.69 17.63 -6.68
C ALA A 95 2.99 18.69 -5.60
N PRO A 96 4.01 19.53 -5.78
CA PRO A 96 4.26 20.66 -4.89
C PRO A 96 3.06 21.62 -4.80
N LYS A 97 2.98 22.38 -3.72
CA LYS A 97 1.96 23.39 -3.49
C LYS A 97 1.87 24.36 -4.68
N GLY A 98 0.64 24.65 -5.11
CA GLY A 98 0.38 25.53 -6.26
C GLY A 98 0.60 24.90 -7.64
N SER A 99 1.02 23.64 -7.74
CA SER A 99 1.25 22.96 -9.03
C SER A 99 -0.03 22.82 -9.86
N PHE A 100 -1.18 22.59 -9.21
CA PHE A 100 -2.47 22.52 -9.91
C PHE A 100 -2.80 23.83 -10.66
N VAL A 101 -2.68 24.97 -9.97
CA VAL A 101 -2.95 26.29 -10.55
C VAL A 101 -1.97 26.60 -11.68
N GLN A 102 -0.69 26.25 -11.52
CA GLN A 102 0.32 26.41 -12.56
C GLN A 102 0.06 25.50 -13.77
N ALA A 103 -0.38 24.26 -13.54
CA ALA A 103 -0.68 23.32 -14.61
C ALA A 103 -1.88 23.78 -15.46
N LEU A 104 -2.89 24.41 -14.85
CA LEU A 104 -3.99 25.08 -15.58
C LEU A 104 -3.50 26.20 -16.51
N GLN A 105 -2.32 26.78 -16.23
CA GLN A 105 -1.67 27.81 -17.05
C GLN A 105 -0.61 27.22 -17.99
N GLY A 106 -0.56 25.89 -18.15
CA GLY A 106 0.40 25.19 -19.01
C GLY A 106 1.81 25.06 -18.42
N LYS A 107 2.00 25.33 -17.12
CA LYS A 107 3.29 25.16 -16.42
C LYS A 107 3.28 23.93 -15.52
N PHE A 108 4.07 22.93 -15.89
CA PHE A 108 4.10 21.63 -15.22
C PHE A 108 5.31 21.52 -14.28
N VAL A 109 5.08 21.70 -12.98
CA VAL A 109 6.13 21.67 -11.96
C VAL A 109 6.54 20.22 -11.67
N LYS A 110 7.85 19.96 -11.47
CA LYS A 110 8.35 18.65 -11.05
C LYS A 110 7.61 18.19 -9.77
N ALA A 111 7.14 16.94 -9.79
CA ALA A 111 6.52 16.30 -8.64
C ALA A 111 7.51 16.12 -7.47
N LEU A 112 6.97 15.79 -6.30
CA LEU A 112 7.74 15.48 -5.11
C LEU A 112 8.38 14.09 -5.26
N ASP A 113 9.65 14.01 -4.90
CA ASP A 113 10.41 12.77 -4.66
C ASP A 113 10.54 12.46 -3.17
N THR A 114 9.83 13.18 -2.30
CA THR A 114 9.87 12.97 -0.86
C THR A 114 8.82 11.97 -0.40
N CYS A 115 9.22 11.11 0.53
CA CYS A 115 8.39 10.21 1.31
C CYS A 115 8.50 10.56 2.80
N ALA A 116 7.40 10.43 3.54
CA ALA A 116 7.33 10.67 4.98
C ALA A 116 6.79 9.42 5.68
N ARG A 117 7.58 8.85 6.59
CA ARG A 117 7.21 7.71 7.43
C ARG A 117 6.96 8.17 8.87
N ILE A 118 5.91 7.65 9.51
CA ILE A 118 5.60 7.96 10.91
C ILE A 118 5.13 6.69 11.63
N SER A 119 5.61 6.50 12.86
CA SER A 119 5.05 5.52 13.79
C SER A 119 3.83 6.13 14.48
N ILE A 120 2.63 5.72 14.08
CA ILE A 120 1.38 6.36 14.55
C ILE A 120 1.02 5.96 15.98
N THR A 121 1.54 4.82 16.43
CA THR A 121 1.44 4.28 17.80
C THR A 121 2.50 4.83 18.76
N ASP A 122 3.52 5.52 18.26
CA ASP A 122 4.52 6.18 19.11
C ASP A 122 3.84 7.27 19.96
N PRO A 123 4.09 7.33 21.30
CA PRO A 123 3.58 8.40 22.15
C PRO A 123 3.97 9.81 21.69
N LYS A 124 5.15 9.97 21.07
CA LYS A 124 5.70 11.23 20.54
C LYS A 124 6.05 11.05 19.05
N PRO A 125 5.05 10.88 18.18
CA PRO A 125 5.29 10.49 16.80
C PRO A 125 5.97 11.62 16.02
N LYS A 126 6.95 11.26 15.19
CA LYS A 126 7.69 12.19 14.33
C LYS A 126 7.76 11.64 12.91
N TRP A 127 7.71 12.54 11.93
CA TRP A 127 7.94 12.19 10.54
C TRP A 127 9.44 12.00 10.29
N VAL A 128 9.77 10.86 9.68
CA VAL A 128 11.09 10.58 9.10
C VAL A 128 10.97 10.76 7.59
N MET A 129 11.77 11.67 7.04
CA MET A 129 11.75 11.98 5.61
C MET A 129 12.77 11.11 4.86
N GLU A 130 12.37 10.62 3.70
CA GLU A 130 13.19 9.84 2.79
C GLU A 130 13.01 10.37 1.36
N THR A 131 13.97 10.10 0.47
CA THR A 131 13.89 10.51 -0.94
C THR A 131 13.73 9.28 -1.82
N MET A 132 12.60 9.14 -2.49
CA MET A 132 12.40 8.11 -3.51
C MET A 132 13.13 8.50 -4.80
N PRO A 133 13.66 7.53 -5.57
CA PRO A 133 14.53 7.81 -6.72
C PRO A 133 13.83 8.52 -7.89
N LEU A 134 12.50 8.48 -7.94
CA LEU A 134 11.69 9.03 -9.03
C LEU A 134 10.54 9.85 -8.44
N ALA A 135 10.59 11.17 -8.62
CA ALA A 135 9.49 12.07 -8.33
C ALA A 135 8.20 11.61 -9.01
N ARG A 136 7.08 11.62 -8.28
CA ARG A 136 5.85 11.00 -8.75
C ARG A 136 4.61 11.68 -8.18
N VAL A 137 3.72 12.12 -9.06
CA VAL A 137 2.32 12.47 -8.80
C VAL A 137 1.42 11.38 -9.42
N MET A 138 0.28 11.09 -8.80
CA MET A 138 -0.66 10.03 -9.22
C MET A 138 -0.08 8.60 -9.16
N GLY A 139 0.88 8.36 -8.27
CA GLY A 139 1.44 7.03 -8.07
C GLY A 139 0.57 6.18 -7.16
N ASP A 140 0.40 4.90 -7.47
CA ASP A 140 -0.21 3.92 -6.60
C ASP A 140 0.82 3.26 -5.67
N MET A 141 0.46 3.02 -4.41
CA MET A 141 1.23 2.18 -3.49
C MET A 141 0.48 0.90 -3.14
N VAL A 142 1.09 -0.25 -3.45
CA VAL A 142 0.48 -1.58 -3.29
C VAL A 142 1.35 -2.46 -2.39
N LEU A 143 0.79 -3.00 -1.32
CA LEU A 143 1.44 -4.01 -0.48
C LEU A 143 1.59 -5.33 -1.25
N LEU A 144 2.82 -5.89 -1.24
CA LEU A 144 3.12 -7.20 -1.79
C LEU A 144 3.14 -8.26 -0.67
N PRO A 145 2.90 -9.55 -0.97
CA PRO A 145 2.80 -10.60 0.05
C PRO A 145 4.02 -10.77 0.96
N ASN A 146 5.20 -10.34 0.51
CA ASN A 146 6.45 -10.37 1.28
C ASN A 146 6.68 -9.11 2.13
N GLY A 147 5.67 -8.25 2.28
CA GLY A 147 5.75 -7.04 3.11
C GLY A 147 6.41 -5.84 2.45
N LYS A 148 6.91 -5.97 1.20
CA LYS A 148 7.43 -4.84 0.43
C LYS A 148 6.29 -4.02 -0.18
N VAL A 149 6.56 -2.78 -0.54
CA VAL A 149 5.57 -1.88 -1.17
C VAL A 149 6.00 -1.60 -2.60
N LEU A 150 5.11 -1.83 -3.56
CA LEU A 150 5.29 -1.42 -4.94
C LEU A 150 4.73 -0.01 -5.14
N VAL A 151 5.56 0.91 -5.62
CA VAL A 151 5.15 2.24 -6.10
C VAL A 151 5.10 2.20 -7.62
N ILE A 152 3.94 2.43 -8.23
CA ILE A 152 3.72 2.28 -9.69
C ILE A 152 2.79 3.38 -10.22
N ASN A 153 2.69 3.54 -11.54
CA ASN A 153 1.84 4.55 -12.23
C ASN A 153 2.21 6.01 -11.95
N GLY A 154 1.60 6.96 -12.65
CA GLY A 154 1.76 8.39 -12.41
C GLY A 154 2.81 9.08 -13.28
N ALA A 155 3.10 10.33 -12.92
CA ALA A 155 3.79 11.30 -13.76
C ALA A 155 4.89 12.04 -12.97
N ARG A 156 5.94 12.55 -13.64
CA ARG A 156 7.08 13.25 -12.99
C ARG A 156 6.80 14.72 -12.77
N SER A 157 5.82 15.31 -13.43
CA SER A 157 5.52 16.74 -13.33
C SER A 157 4.03 17.02 -13.55
N GLY A 158 3.61 18.22 -13.13
CA GLY A 158 2.22 18.67 -13.22
C GLY A 158 1.40 18.37 -11.96
N SER A 159 0.13 18.04 -12.14
CA SER A 159 -0.83 17.77 -11.06
C SER A 159 -1.80 16.67 -11.49
N ALA A 160 -2.50 16.05 -10.55
CA ALA A 160 -3.64 15.21 -10.91
C ALA A 160 -4.82 16.06 -11.42
N GLY A 161 -5.70 15.42 -12.19
CA GLY A 161 -6.80 16.08 -12.89
C GLY A 161 -6.61 16.05 -14.40
N TRP A 162 -7.56 16.67 -15.10
CA TRP A 162 -7.73 16.55 -16.56
C TRP A 162 -6.57 17.17 -17.33
N ASP A 163 -5.81 16.34 -18.04
CA ASP A 163 -4.68 16.75 -18.90
C ASP A 163 -3.53 17.48 -18.19
N LEU A 164 -3.45 17.42 -16.86
CA LEU A 164 -2.48 18.21 -16.08
C LEU A 164 -1.17 17.48 -15.76
N GLY A 165 -1.09 16.17 -15.96
CA GLY A 165 0.13 15.39 -15.74
C GLY A 165 1.07 15.44 -16.95
N ARG A 166 2.39 15.44 -16.72
CA ARG A 166 3.42 15.36 -17.76
C ARG A 166 4.52 14.39 -17.37
N ASP A 167 5.22 13.88 -18.37
CA ASP A 167 6.39 13.00 -18.22
C ASP A 167 6.04 11.72 -17.44
N PRO A 168 5.39 10.72 -18.06
CA PRO A 168 4.96 9.51 -17.37
C PRO A 168 6.13 8.80 -16.69
N VAL A 169 5.91 8.32 -15.46
CA VAL A 169 6.90 7.53 -14.73
C VAL A 169 6.71 6.06 -15.06
N LEU A 170 7.47 5.59 -16.06
CA LEU A 170 7.35 4.23 -16.59
C LEU A 170 7.96 3.16 -15.67
N ASN A 171 8.95 3.52 -14.85
CA ASN A 171 9.59 2.60 -13.92
C ASN A 171 8.81 2.52 -12.59
N PRO A 172 8.40 1.33 -12.15
CA PRO A 172 7.99 1.12 -10.77
C PRO A 172 9.19 1.23 -9.81
N VAL A 173 8.91 1.48 -8.54
CA VAL A 173 9.91 1.50 -7.47
C VAL A 173 9.47 0.56 -6.37
N LEU A 174 10.35 -0.35 -5.96
CA LEU A 174 10.14 -1.22 -4.80
C LEU A 174 10.65 -0.51 -3.55
N TYR A 175 9.79 -0.40 -2.54
CA TYR A 175 10.14 0.06 -1.20
C TYR A 175 10.24 -1.14 -0.23
N MET A 176 11.37 -1.25 0.46
CA MET A 176 11.74 -2.31 1.39
C MET A 176 11.75 -1.73 2.81
N PRO A 177 10.65 -1.83 3.57
CA PRO A 177 10.47 -1.09 4.84
C PRO A 177 11.49 -1.42 5.93
N ASP A 178 12.09 -2.61 5.88
CA ASP A 178 13.00 -3.13 6.90
C ASP A 178 14.47 -2.86 6.60
N ASN A 179 14.78 -2.37 5.39
CA ASN A 179 16.14 -1.98 5.04
C ASN A 179 16.53 -0.67 5.75
N GLU A 180 17.83 -0.40 5.81
CA GLU A 180 18.35 0.92 6.19
C GLU A 180 17.82 1.99 5.23
N ILE A 181 17.55 3.20 5.75
CA ILE A 181 16.86 4.29 5.03
C ILE A 181 17.40 4.52 3.60
N GLU A 182 18.73 4.54 3.44
CA GLU A 182 19.38 4.80 2.15
C GLU A 182 19.28 3.64 1.13
N SER A 183 18.80 2.48 1.59
CA SER A 183 18.72 1.25 0.81
C SER A 183 17.28 0.71 0.68
N ARG A 184 16.28 1.52 1.02
CA ARG A 184 14.87 1.11 0.97
C ARG A 184 14.28 1.12 -0.43
N PHE A 185 14.83 1.89 -1.36
CA PHE A 185 14.24 2.04 -2.69
C PHE A 185 15.04 1.32 -3.76
N LYS A 186 14.35 0.62 -4.67
CA LYS A 186 14.93 -0.01 -5.86
C LYS A 186 14.07 0.27 -7.09
N ILE A 187 14.66 0.87 -8.12
CA ILE A 187 14.00 1.05 -9.42
C ILE A 187 13.84 -0.32 -10.09
N LEU A 188 12.66 -0.57 -10.67
CA LEU A 188 12.33 -1.80 -11.40
C LEU A 188 12.22 -1.53 -12.91
N ASN A 189 12.11 -2.60 -13.69
CA ASN A 189 11.99 -2.52 -15.16
C ASN A 189 10.75 -1.69 -15.57
N PRO A 190 10.89 -0.86 -16.61
CA PRO A 190 9.80 0.03 -17.05
C PRO A 190 8.70 -0.71 -17.83
N THR A 191 7.50 -0.13 -17.83
CA THR A 191 6.49 -0.37 -18.87
C THR A 191 6.72 0.59 -20.06
N ASN A 192 6.05 0.35 -21.19
CA ASN A 192 5.96 1.30 -22.29
C ASN A 192 4.60 2.03 -22.32
N ILE A 193 3.68 1.73 -21.39
CA ILE A 193 2.33 2.30 -21.33
C ILE A 193 2.26 3.38 -20.26
N PRO A 194 2.00 4.66 -20.63
CA PRO A 194 1.73 5.72 -19.67
C PRO A 194 0.45 5.43 -18.86
N ARG A 195 0.60 5.20 -17.55
CA ARG A 195 -0.54 5.05 -16.62
C ARG A 195 -0.70 6.36 -15.83
N MET A 196 -1.48 7.29 -16.37
CA MET A 196 -1.68 8.66 -15.86
C MET A 196 -2.88 8.75 -14.90
N TYR A 197 -3.54 9.91 -14.78
CA TYR A 197 -4.73 10.09 -13.94
C TYR A 197 -5.82 9.05 -14.25
N HIS A 198 -6.47 8.51 -13.22
CA HIS A 198 -7.36 7.35 -13.30
C HIS A 198 -6.71 6.03 -13.72
N SER A 199 -5.40 5.86 -13.53
CA SER A 199 -4.80 4.53 -13.45
C SER A 199 -5.18 3.84 -12.13
N THR A 200 -4.99 2.53 -12.09
CA THR A 200 -5.12 1.73 -10.86
C THR A 200 -4.16 0.55 -10.88
N ALA A 201 -3.82 0.05 -9.70
CA ALA A 201 -3.04 -1.16 -9.50
C ALA A 201 -3.57 -1.97 -8.32
N VAL A 202 -3.67 -3.30 -8.48
CA VAL A 202 -4.18 -4.21 -7.44
C VAL A 202 -3.39 -5.53 -7.40
N LEU A 203 -3.08 -6.02 -6.21
CA LEU A 203 -2.43 -7.31 -6.00
C LEU A 203 -3.38 -8.46 -6.36
N LEU A 204 -2.87 -9.43 -7.12
CA LEU A 204 -3.56 -10.68 -7.44
C LEU A 204 -3.13 -11.82 -6.51
N ARG A 205 -4.00 -12.84 -6.41
CA ARG A 205 -3.76 -14.05 -5.63
C ARG A 205 -2.50 -14.80 -6.04
N ASP A 206 -2.09 -14.74 -7.30
CA ASP A 206 -0.87 -15.39 -7.78
C ASP A 206 0.41 -14.56 -7.55
N GLY A 207 0.32 -13.44 -6.84
CA GLY A 207 1.45 -12.55 -6.53
C GLY A 207 1.77 -11.54 -7.64
N ARG A 208 1.07 -11.55 -8.78
CA ARG A 208 1.20 -10.48 -9.77
C ARG A 208 0.46 -9.22 -9.30
N VAL A 209 0.74 -8.08 -9.91
CA VAL A 209 -0.04 -6.86 -9.73
C VAL A 209 -0.72 -6.54 -11.05
N LEU A 210 -2.06 -6.50 -11.05
CA LEU A 210 -2.84 -6.07 -12.21
C LEU A 210 -2.83 -4.55 -12.26
N VAL A 211 -2.52 -4.00 -13.43
CA VAL A 211 -2.43 -2.56 -13.70
C VAL A 211 -3.40 -2.22 -14.82
N GLY A 212 -4.18 -1.14 -14.65
CA GLY A 212 -5.20 -0.72 -15.60
C GLY A 212 -5.41 0.80 -15.62
N GLY A 213 -6.29 1.28 -16.51
CA GLY A 213 -6.46 2.71 -16.79
C GLY A 213 -5.30 3.24 -17.63
N SER A 214 -5.13 4.51 -17.94
CA SER A 214 -5.69 5.72 -17.37
C SER A 214 -6.72 6.39 -18.26
N ASN A 215 -7.50 7.30 -17.68
CA ASN A 215 -8.28 8.26 -18.44
C ASN A 215 -8.02 9.67 -17.91
N PRO A 216 -7.01 10.38 -18.45
CA PRO A 216 -6.68 11.74 -18.02
C PRO A 216 -7.65 12.79 -18.59
N HIS A 217 -8.77 12.39 -19.19
CA HIS A 217 -9.70 13.25 -19.93
C HIS A 217 -11.11 13.24 -19.32
N ALA A 218 -11.86 14.33 -19.48
CA ALA A 218 -13.26 14.39 -19.04
C ALA A 218 -14.16 13.33 -19.73
N TYR A 219 -13.84 12.96 -20.97
CA TYR A 219 -14.48 11.90 -21.75
C TYR A 219 -13.43 10.95 -22.31
N TYR A 220 -13.84 9.79 -22.81
CA TYR A 220 -12.89 8.91 -23.49
C TYR A 220 -12.37 9.55 -24.77
N ASN A 221 -11.05 9.72 -24.84
CA ASN A 221 -10.38 10.30 -25.99
C ASN A 221 -9.14 9.48 -26.36
N PHE A 222 -9.17 8.92 -27.57
CA PHE A 222 -8.16 7.97 -28.03
C PHE A 222 -7.18 8.57 -29.04
N THR A 223 -7.44 9.76 -29.58
CA THR A 223 -6.69 10.33 -30.71
C THR A 223 -6.49 11.83 -30.55
N GLY A 224 -5.36 12.36 -31.04
CA GLY A 224 -5.12 13.81 -31.03
C GLY A 224 -4.89 14.41 -29.64
N VAL A 225 -4.56 13.56 -28.65
CA VAL A 225 -4.26 13.95 -27.26
C VAL A 225 -2.89 13.42 -26.84
N LEU A 226 -2.28 14.08 -25.86
CA LEU A 226 -0.93 13.74 -25.40
C LEU A 226 -0.86 12.34 -24.76
N TYR A 227 -1.88 11.97 -23.98
CA TYR A 227 -2.01 10.66 -23.34
C TYR A 227 -3.42 10.12 -23.59
N PRO A 228 -3.63 9.26 -24.60
CA PRO A 228 -4.92 8.65 -24.89
C PRO A 228 -5.53 7.91 -23.69
N THR A 229 -6.85 7.77 -23.67
CA THR A 229 -7.55 6.85 -22.77
C THR A 229 -7.02 5.43 -23.00
N GLU A 230 -6.56 4.79 -21.92
CA GLU A 230 -5.92 3.48 -21.94
C GLU A 230 -6.82 2.46 -21.24
N LEU A 231 -7.34 1.52 -22.03
CA LEU A 231 -8.30 0.50 -21.59
C LEU A 231 -7.66 -0.89 -21.44
N SER A 232 -6.41 -1.06 -21.85
CA SER A 232 -5.68 -2.32 -21.70
C SER A 232 -5.37 -2.60 -20.23
N LEU A 233 -5.08 -3.88 -19.94
CA LEU A 233 -4.57 -4.33 -18.66
C LEU A 233 -3.15 -4.87 -18.84
N GLU A 234 -2.27 -4.56 -17.89
CA GLU A 234 -0.96 -5.18 -17.74
C GLU A 234 -0.91 -6.00 -16.46
N ALA A 235 -0.20 -7.11 -16.49
CA ALA A 235 0.19 -7.81 -15.28
C ALA A 235 1.67 -7.51 -15.01
N PHE A 236 1.95 -6.77 -13.94
CA PHE A 236 3.30 -6.60 -13.45
C PHE A 236 3.74 -7.87 -12.69
N TYR A 237 4.94 -8.36 -13.00
CA TYR A 237 5.56 -9.53 -12.39
C TYR A 237 6.68 -9.07 -11.45
N PRO A 238 6.44 -8.99 -10.13
CA PRO A 238 7.50 -8.69 -9.18
C PRO A 238 8.62 -9.74 -9.26
N GLY A 239 9.86 -9.33 -8.95
CA GLY A 239 11.05 -10.18 -9.12
C GLY A 239 11.00 -11.52 -8.36
N TYR A 240 10.16 -11.64 -7.33
CA TYR A 240 9.93 -12.92 -6.64
C TYR A 240 9.17 -13.97 -7.49
N LEU A 241 8.65 -13.60 -8.67
CA LEU A 241 8.01 -14.51 -9.64
C LEU A 241 8.97 -14.94 -10.75
N ASP A 242 10.25 -14.56 -10.72
CA ASP A 242 11.25 -15.02 -11.68
C ASP A 242 11.32 -16.56 -11.68
N ALA A 243 11.38 -17.16 -12.86
CA ALA A 243 11.33 -18.61 -13.06
C ALA A 243 12.44 -19.36 -12.31
N LYS A 244 13.58 -18.72 -12.05
CA LYS A 244 14.67 -19.30 -11.24
C LYS A 244 14.27 -19.61 -9.79
N PHE A 245 13.20 -18.99 -9.30
CA PHE A 245 12.68 -19.19 -7.95
C PHE A 245 11.54 -20.22 -7.88
N ASN A 246 11.16 -20.84 -9.01
CA ASN A 246 10.03 -21.77 -9.06
C ASN A 246 10.16 -22.93 -8.07
N ASN A 247 11.37 -23.44 -7.84
CA ASN A 247 11.61 -24.53 -6.89
C ASN A 247 11.57 -24.08 -5.43
N LEU A 248 11.81 -22.79 -5.14
CA LEU A 248 11.77 -22.18 -3.82
C LEU A 248 10.39 -21.61 -3.46
N ARG A 249 9.50 -21.48 -4.44
CA ARG A 249 8.16 -20.93 -4.27
C ARG A 249 7.26 -21.91 -3.50
N PRO A 250 6.72 -21.55 -2.33
CA PRO A 250 5.88 -22.47 -1.56
C PRO A 250 4.54 -22.75 -2.25
N THR A 251 4.05 -23.98 -2.11
CA THR A 251 2.69 -24.37 -2.49
C THR A 251 1.90 -24.74 -1.25
N ILE A 252 0.81 -24.02 -0.96
CA ILE A 252 -0.06 -24.30 0.19
C ILE A 252 -0.94 -25.52 -0.11
N VAL A 253 -0.77 -26.58 0.67
CA VAL A 253 -1.54 -27.83 0.57
C VAL A 253 -2.75 -27.82 1.50
N ALA A 254 -2.56 -27.26 2.70
CA ALA A 254 -3.59 -27.06 3.72
C ALA A 254 -3.31 -25.75 4.49
N PRO A 255 -4.34 -25.02 4.95
CA PRO A 255 -5.76 -25.28 4.74
C PRO A 255 -6.16 -25.10 3.27
N LYS A 256 -7.36 -25.56 2.88
CA LYS A 256 -7.88 -25.33 1.52
C LYS A 256 -8.37 -23.88 1.38
N SER A 257 -8.40 -23.36 0.15
CA SER A 257 -9.00 -22.05 -0.12
C SER A 257 -10.45 -22.01 0.37
N MET A 258 -10.91 -20.84 0.80
CA MET A 258 -12.19 -20.58 1.46
C MET A 258 -12.33 -21.16 2.89
N SER A 259 -11.24 -21.64 3.50
CA SER A 259 -11.30 -22.11 4.89
C SER A 259 -11.64 -20.96 5.85
N GLY A 260 -12.48 -21.27 6.84
CA GLY A 260 -12.75 -20.36 7.95
C GLY A 260 -11.64 -20.40 8.99
N ILE A 261 -11.17 -19.24 9.41
CA ILE A 261 -10.22 -19.06 10.52
C ILE A 261 -10.86 -18.17 11.60
N ARG A 262 -10.42 -18.29 12.85
CA ARG A 262 -10.95 -17.53 13.97
C ARG A 262 -9.86 -16.74 14.67
N TYR A 263 -10.21 -15.60 15.26
CA TYR A 263 -9.28 -14.80 16.07
C TYR A 263 -8.65 -15.60 17.22
N SER A 264 -7.41 -15.26 17.56
CA SER A 264 -6.66 -15.85 18.68
C SER A 264 -6.60 -17.39 18.66
N LYS A 265 -6.61 -18.00 17.47
CA LYS A 265 -6.45 -19.45 17.31
C LYS A 265 -5.15 -19.78 16.59
N LYS A 266 -4.66 -20.99 16.87
CA LYS A 266 -3.55 -21.57 16.11
C LYS A 266 -4.04 -21.96 14.73
N LEU A 267 -3.40 -21.44 13.70
CA LEU A 267 -3.57 -21.86 12.32
C LEU A 267 -2.41 -22.79 11.96
N LYS A 268 -2.75 -23.97 11.43
CA LYS A 268 -1.77 -24.94 10.92
C LYS A 268 -1.79 -24.89 9.40
N ILE A 269 -0.64 -24.62 8.80
CA ILE A 269 -0.43 -24.56 7.37
C ILE A 269 0.52 -25.68 6.99
N GLN A 270 0.21 -26.40 5.93
CA GLN A 270 1.10 -27.35 5.30
C GLN A 270 1.51 -26.81 3.93
N VAL A 271 2.80 -26.75 3.69
CA VAL A 271 3.37 -26.30 2.41
C VAL A 271 4.33 -27.32 1.82
N VAL A 272 4.42 -27.31 0.50
CA VAL A 272 5.44 -28.02 -0.26
C VAL A 272 6.40 -27.02 -0.89
N ILE A 273 7.71 -27.26 -0.73
CA ILE A 273 8.80 -26.48 -1.35
C ILE A 273 9.84 -27.48 -1.85
N THR A 274 10.09 -27.50 -3.15
CA THR A 274 10.92 -28.53 -3.80
C THR A 274 12.43 -28.27 -3.70
N GLY A 275 12.84 -27.01 -3.54
CA GLY A 275 14.24 -26.61 -3.37
C GLY A 275 14.69 -26.65 -1.91
N GLU A 276 15.90 -26.15 -1.67
CA GLU A 276 16.47 -26.04 -0.31
C GLU A 276 15.72 -24.97 0.49
N VAL A 277 15.40 -25.29 1.76
CA VAL A 277 14.58 -24.42 2.61
C VAL A 277 15.34 -24.01 3.85
N THR A 278 15.44 -22.70 4.08
CA THR A 278 15.90 -22.14 5.35
C THR A 278 14.68 -21.87 6.23
N LEU A 279 14.46 -22.71 7.25
CA LEU A 279 13.21 -22.72 8.03
C LEU A 279 12.88 -21.38 8.72
N ASN A 280 13.90 -20.65 9.18
CA ASN A 280 13.75 -19.35 9.83
C ASN A 280 13.38 -18.21 8.86
N LEU A 281 13.48 -18.43 7.55
CA LEU A 281 13.10 -17.48 6.49
C LEU A 281 11.72 -17.78 5.90
N LEU A 282 10.99 -18.75 6.47
CA LEU A 282 9.57 -18.95 6.21
C LEU A 282 8.74 -17.98 7.05
N SER A 283 7.67 -17.44 6.48
CA SER A 283 6.66 -16.70 7.22
C SER A 283 5.28 -16.86 6.58
N VAL A 284 4.24 -16.64 7.38
CA VAL A 284 2.86 -16.62 6.91
C VAL A 284 2.38 -15.17 6.90
N THR A 285 1.79 -14.72 5.79
CA THR A 285 1.20 -13.39 5.67
C THR A 285 -0.27 -13.46 5.29
N MET A 286 -1.07 -12.52 5.80
CA MET A 286 -2.46 -12.31 5.40
C MET A 286 -2.60 -10.92 4.79
N VAL A 287 -3.20 -10.84 3.61
CA VAL A 287 -3.43 -9.58 2.89
C VAL A 287 -4.93 -9.35 2.71
N SER A 288 -5.42 -8.22 3.20
CA SER A 288 -6.70 -7.66 2.78
C SER A 288 -6.49 -6.95 1.45
N PRO A 289 -7.13 -7.42 0.36
CA PRO A 289 -6.98 -6.79 -0.96
C PRO A 289 -7.58 -5.38 -0.94
N ALA A 290 -6.97 -4.50 -1.73
CA ALA A 290 -7.36 -3.11 -1.82
C ALA A 290 -8.54 -2.90 -2.77
N PHE A 291 -9.33 -1.85 -2.51
CA PHE A 291 -10.05 -1.13 -3.55
C PHE A 291 -9.22 0.11 -3.90
N ASN A 292 -8.68 0.18 -5.12
CA ASN A 292 -7.77 1.26 -5.52
C ASN A 292 -8.40 2.18 -6.56
N THR A 293 -8.49 3.47 -6.21
CA THR A 293 -8.85 4.55 -7.11
C THR A 293 -8.14 5.83 -6.70
N HIS A 294 -7.90 6.72 -7.67
CA HIS A 294 -7.32 8.05 -7.40
C HIS A 294 -6.02 8.00 -6.57
N SER A 295 -5.16 7.03 -6.87
CA SER A 295 -3.86 6.84 -6.22
C SER A 295 -3.93 6.45 -4.76
N PHE A 296 -5.06 5.88 -4.32
CA PHE A 296 -5.20 5.38 -2.96
C PHE A 296 -5.85 4.00 -2.92
N SER A 297 -5.04 3.03 -2.49
CA SER A 297 -5.43 1.64 -2.23
C SER A 297 -6.14 1.53 -0.87
N MET A 298 -7.42 1.87 -0.86
CA MET A 298 -8.29 1.80 0.32
C MET A 298 -8.42 0.36 0.82
N ASN A 299 -8.55 0.19 2.13
CA ASN A 299 -8.71 -1.11 2.81
C ASN A 299 -7.52 -2.09 2.68
N GLN A 300 -6.43 -1.71 2.00
CA GLN A 300 -5.25 -2.56 1.94
C GLN A 300 -4.65 -2.75 3.33
N ARG A 301 -4.33 -4.00 3.67
CA ARG A 301 -3.67 -4.33 4.94
C ARG A 301 -2.86 -5.60 4.80
N LEU A 302 -1.63 -5.60 5.31
CA LEU A 302 -0.80 -6.78 5.39
C LEU A 302 -0.46 -7.09 6.85
N LEU A 303 -0.68 -8.34 7.23
CA LEU A 303 -0.40 -8.90 8.55
C LEU A 303 0.67 -9.96 8.37
N VAL A 304 1.79 -9.83 9.08
CA VAL A 304 2.80 -10.88 9.19
C VAL A 304 2.47 -11.69 10.42
N LEU A 305 1.92 -12.90 10.22
CA LEU A 305 1.60 -13.82 11.33
C LEU A 305 2.87 -14.46 11.91
N GLY A 306 3.99 -14.42 11.17
CA GLY A 306 5.27 -14.94 11.61
C GLY A 306 5.47 -16.41 11.25
N ASN A 307 6.22 -17.12 12.10
CA ASN A 307 6.65 -18.50 11.91
C ASN A 307 6.88 -19.22 13.25
N ASP A 308 5.97 -19.01 14.21
CA ASP A 308 6.08 -19.47 15.61
C ASP A 308 6.63 -20.90 15.77
N LYS A 309 6.18 -21.82 14.91
CA LYS A 309 6.74 -23.17 14.83
C LYS A 309 6.77 -23.67 13.40
N VAL A 310 7.96 -24.04 12.92
CA VAL A 310 8.17 -24.66 11.62
C VAL A 310 8.80 -26.04 11.80
N MET A 311 8.22 -27.07 11.17
CA MET A 311 8.72 -28.44 11.22
C MET A 311 8.73 -29.06 9.83
N ALA A 312 9.83 -29.75 9.49
CA ALA A 312 9.84 -30.65 8.34
C ALA A 312 8.90 -31.84 8.62
N SER A 313 8.10 -32.23 7.62
CA SER A 313 7.10 -33.29 7.72
C SER A 313 7.15 -34.19 6.49
N GLY A 314 8.35 -34.66 6.14
CA GLY A 314 8.63 -35.47 4.95
C GLY A 314 9.53 -34.75 3.95
N LYS A 315 9.77 -35.38 2.79
CA LYS A 315 10.56 -34.77 1.70
C LYS A 315 9.82 -33.54 1.18
N SER A 316 10.49 -32.39 1.17
CA SER A 316 9.97 -31.12 0.62
C SER A 316 8.67 -30.61 1.24
N THR A 317 8.25 -31.15 2.39
CA THR A 317 6.97 -30.82 3.03
C THR A 317 7.21 -30.22 4.40
N TYR A 318 6.57 -29.09 4.69
CA TYR A 318 6.76 -28.34 5.92
C TYR A 318 5.41 -28.02 6.55
N LYS A 319 5.36 -28.08 7.88
CA LYS A 319 4.22 -27.66 8.70
C LYS A 319 4.60 -26.39 9.43
N ILE A 320 3.76 -25.38 9.30
CA ILE A 320 3.91 -24.08 9.95
C ILE A 320 2.71 -23.90 10.87
N GLU A 321 2.95 -23.58 12.13
CA GLU A 321 1.93 -23.15 13.08
C GLU A 321 2.15 -21.67 13.38
N VAL A 322 1.08 -20.88 13.28
CA VAL A 322 1.07 -19.45 13.62
C VAL A 322 -0.18 -19.10 14.41
N MET A 323 -0.11 -18.04 15.20
CA MET A 323 -1.30 -17.44 15.82
C MET A 323 -2.00 -16.49 14.84
N THR A 324 -3.31 -16.68 14.63
CA THR A 324 -4.14 -15.69 13.91
C THR A 324 -4.23 -14.38 14.70
N PRO A 325 -4.56 -13.24 14.08
CA PRO A 325 -4.69 -11.96 14.76
C PRO A 325 -5.60 -12.03 16.00
N GLY A 326 -5.28 -11.22 17.02
CA GLY A 326 -5.99 -11.25 18.30
C GLY A 326 -7.30 -10.48 18.34
N SER A 327 -7.52 -9.55 17.39
CA SER A 327 -8.69 -8.67 17.40
C SER A 327 -9.08 -8.19 16.00
N GLY A 328 -10.34 -7.74 15.88
CA GLY A 328 -10.87 -7.08 14.68
C GLY A 328 -10.20 -5.74 14.34
N ASN A 329 -9.55 -5.08 15.32
CA ASN A 329 -8.79 -3.85 15.05
C ASN A 329 -7.52 -4.14 14.24
N LEU A 330 -6.86 -5.26 14.54
CA LEU A 330 -5.69 -5.72 13.79
C LEU A 330 -6.09 -6.24 12.41
N ALA A 331 -7.18 -7.01 12.34
CA ALA A 331 -7.66 -7.59 11.10
C ALA A 331 -9.20 -7.60 11.11
N PRO A 332 -9.88 -6.61 10.50
CA PRO A 332 -11.33 -6.61 10.39
C PRO A 332 -11.85 -7.92 9.81
N ALA A 333 -13.00 -8.39 10.28
CA ALA A 333 -13.56 -9.66 9.83
C ALA A 333 -13.84 -9.62 8.31
N GLY A 334 -13.59 -10.74 7.62
CA GLY A 334 -13.76 -10.81 6.18
C GLY A 334 -12.75 -11.72 5.49
N PHE A 335 -12.63 -11.54 4.17
CA PHE A 335 -11.78 -12.36 3.31
C PHE A 335 -10.37 -11.79 3.22
N TYR A 336 -9.40 -12.68 3.41
CA TYR A 336 -7.98 -12.38 3.27
C TYR A 336 -7.34 -13.36 2.30
N LEU A 337 -6.33 -12.90 1.58
CA LEU A 337 -5.40 -13.77 0.89
C LEU A 337 -4.31 -14.20 1.87
N LEU A 338 -4.23 -15.51 2.15
CA LEU A 338 -3.17 -16.12 2.94
C LEU A 338 -2.03 -16.56 2.02
N PHE A 339 -0.81 -16.13 2.33
CA PHE A 339 0.41 -16.53 1.63
C PHE A 339 1.39 -17.19 2.60
N VAL A 340 2.25 -18.06 2.06
CA VAL A 340 3.49 -18.46 2.72
C VAL A 340 4.65 -17.90 1.92
N VAL A 341 5.56 -17.20 2.59
CA VAL A 341 6.71 -16.54 2.00
C VAL A 341 7.96 -17.26 2.47
N HIS A 342 8.82 -17.68 1.54
CA HIS A 342 10.14 -18.24 1.81
C HIS A 342 11.20 -17.35 1.17
N GLN A 343 12.08 -16.73 1.96
CA GLN A 343 13.14 -15.85 1.43
C GLN A 343 12.60 -14.79 0.44
N ASP A 344 11.59 -14.02 0.86
CA ASP A 344 10.85 -13.05 0.02
C ASP A 344 10.01 -13.61 -1.13
N ILE A 345 10.00 -14.94 -1.36
CA ILE A 345 9.28 -15.60 -2.45
C ILE A 345 7.92 -16.10 -1.94
N PRO A 346 6.79 -15.49 -2.37
CA PRO A 346 5.47 -15.89 -1.91
C PRO A 346 4.89 -17.05 -2.70
N SER A 347 4.09 -17.86 -2.03
CA SER A 347 3.21 -18.84 -2.65
C SER A 347 2.22 -18.18 -3.62
N GLN A 348 1.46 -18.99 -4.36
CA GLN A 348 0.12 -18.56 -4.72
C GLN A 348 -0.70 -18.46 -3.42
N GLY A 349 -1.45 -17.37 -3.27
CA GLY A 349 -2.31 -17.15 -2.13
C GLY A 349 -3.54 -18.05 -2.16
N ILE A 350 -4.13 -18.28 -1.00
CA ILE A 350 -5.46 -18.90 -0.88
C ILE A 350 -6.40 -17.95 -0.15
N TRP A 351 -7.69 -17.99 -0.45
CA TRP A 351 -8.65 -17.23 0.33
C TRP A 351 -8.89 -17.90 1.68
N VAL A 352 -8.98 -17.10 2.73
CA VAL A 352 -9.45 -17.52 4.06
C VAL A 352 -10.47 -16.51 4.56
N HIS A 353 -11.45 -16.97 5.33
CA HIS A 353 -12.48 -16.12 5.93
C HIS A 353 -12.22 -16.02 7.43
N LEU A 354 -11.80 -14.83 7.89
CA LEU A 354 -11.59 -14.53 9.31
C LEU A 354 -12.90 -14.10 9.95
N LYS A 355 -13.31 -14.80 11.02
CA LYS A 355 -14.57 -14.61 11.73
C LYS A 355 -14.48 -14.83 13.23
#